data_AF-A0A839CVS9-F1
#
_entry.id   AF-A0A839CVS9-F1
#
_cell.length_a   1.000
_cell.length_b   1.000
_cell.length_c   1.000
_cell.angle_alpha   90.00
_cell.angle_beta   90.00
_cell.angle_gamma   90.00
#
_symmetry.space_group_name_H-M   'P 1'
#
loop_
_entity.id
_entity.type
_entity.pdbx_description
1 polymer ?
#
loop_
_entity_poly.entity_id
_entity_poly.type
_entity_poly.pdbx_seq_one_letter_code
_entity_poly.pdbx_strand_id
1 'polypeptide(L)'
;MATKTNKTQAELLIVNRYMESLLPLFKEAVVRDEWDGLTGSKKFINNIEVFTEKKGDAAKNQAFEGFFKAITEIVISKDDKTTALKEFTKKYMDFTLQLSKKNPEMFTGENAKVAQTCKSVMDEKQKSIFEKNLGSSKAKATFAERITQSREEGLLRIAR
;
A
#
# COMPACT_ATOMS: atom_id res chain seq x y z
N MET A 1 27.08 5.28 19.29
CA MET A 1 26.12 4.66 18.35
C MET A 1 24.72 5.30 18.35
N ALA A 2 24.49 6.47 18.98
CA ALA A 2 23.17 7.11 19.05
C ALA A 2 22.84 8.11 17.91
N THR A 3 23.75 8.38 16.98
CA THR A 3 23.63 9.52 16.05
C THR A 3 22.79 9.24 14.80
N LYS A 4 22.81 8.02 14.25
CA LYS A 4 22.05 7.69 13.02
C LYS A 4 20.56 7.51 13.29
N THR A 5 20.19 6.80 14.35
CA THR A 5 18.79 6.55 14.72
C THR A 5 18.03 7.85 15.02
N ASN A 6 18.68 8.79 15.72
CA ASN A 6 18.10 10.09 16.04
C ASN A 6 17.94 10.97 14.79
N LYS A 7 18.88 10.89 13.84
CA LYS A 7 18.77 11.61 12.56
C LYS A 7 17.59 11.10 11.73
N THR A 8 17.43 9.79 11.60
CA THR A 8 16.30 9.20 10.86
C THR A 8 14.96 9.56 11.51
N GLN A 9 14.83 9.50 12.83
CA GLN A 9 13.60 9.91 13.52
C GLN A 9 13.25 11.38 13.28
N ALA A 10 14.24 12.28 13.32
CA ALA A 10 14.04 13.70 13.02
C ALA A 10 13.59 13.92 11.57
N GLU A 11 14.18 13.20 10.61
CA GLU A 11 13.79 13.25 9.19
C GLU A 11 12.35 12.78 8.98
N LEU A 12 11.94 11.70 9.65
CA LEU A 12 10.56 11.19 9.58
C LEU A 12 9.54 12.18 10.17
N LEU A 13 9.88 12.86 11.27
CA LEU A 13 9.03 13.89 11.87
C LEU A 13 8.83 15.10 10.93
N ILE A 14 9.91 15.53 10.26
CA ILE A 14 9.84 16.61 9.27
C ILE A 14 8.93 16.23 8.10
N VAL A 15 9.04 14.98 7.62
CA VAL A 15 8.18 14.45 6.56
C VAL A 15 6.72 14.41 7.00
N ASN A 16 6.42 13.97 8.21
CA ASN A 16 5.05 13.94 8.72
C ASN A 16 4.40 15.33 8.72
N ARG A 17 5.10 16.34 9.25
CA ARG A 17 4.58 17.72 9.26
C ARG A 17 4.33 18.26 7.86
N TYR A 18 5.21 17.94 6.92
CA TYR A 18 5.03 18.34 5.53
C TYR A 18 3.83 17.62 4.88
N MET A 19 3.68 16.32 5.15
CA MET A 19 2.55 15.51 4.68
C MET A 19 1.21 15.97 5.27
N GLU A 20 1.16 16.34 6.55
CA GLU A 20 -0.05 16.87 7.21
C GLU A 20 -0.63 18.09 6.46
N SER A 21 0.24 18.94 5.91
CA SER A 21 -0.16 20.11 5.13
C SER A 21 -0.57 19.76 3.70
N LEU A 22 0.04 18.73 3.09
CA LEU A 22 -0.20 18.36 1.69
C LEU A 22 -1.37 17.41 1.49
N LEU A 23 -1.62 16.50 2.42
CA LEU A 23 -2.62 15.43 2.26
C LEU A 23 -4.04 15.95 2.01
N PRO A 24 -4.54 17.01 2.66
CA PRO A 24 -5.87 17.54 2.38
C PRO A 24 -6.02 17.99 0.92
N LEU A 25 -5.06 18.78 0.43
CA LEU A 25 -5.06 19.28 -0.96
C LEU A 25 -4.94 18.13 -1.97
N PHE A 26 -4.12 17.12 -1.64
CA PHE A 26 -4.00 15.94 -2.45
C PHE A 26 -5.30 15.11 -2.49
N LYS A 27 -5.98 14.95 -1.35
CA LYS A 27 -7.29 14.25 -1.32
C LYS A 27 -8.32 14.96 -2.19
N GLU A 28 -8.34 16.30 -2.19
CA GLU A 28 -9.19 17.07 -3.11
C GLU A 28 -8.86 16.78 -4.58
N ALA A 29 -7.58 16.72 -4.94
CA ALA A 29 -7.14 16.37 -6.29
C ALA A 29 -7.61 14.97 -6.71
N VAL A 30 -7.50 13.99 -5.82
CA VAL A 30 -7.97 12.61 -6.06
C VAL A 30 -9.50 12.57 -6.19
N VAL A 31 -10.24 13.34 -5.39
CA VAL A 31 -11.71 13.44 -5.51
C VAL A 31 -12.15 14.01 -6.86
N ARG A 32 -11.38 14.96 -7.42
CA ARG A 32 -11.61 15.50 -8.76
C ARG A 32 -11.26 14.51 -9.89
N ASP A 33 -10.61 13.39 -9.55
CA ASP A 33 -10.06 12.40 -10.48
C ASP A 33 -9.03 12.99 -11.47
N GLU A 34 -8.39 14.11 -11.11
CA GLU A 34 -7.37 14.77 -11.92
C GLU A 34 -5.99 14.20 -11.60
N TRP A 35 -5.32 13.64 -12.62
CA TRP A 35 -3.92 13.20 -12.50
C TRP A 35 -2.93 14.32 -12.79
N ASP A 36 -3.00 14.91 -13.98
CA ASP A 36 -2.13 15.99 -14.43
C ASP A 36 -2.70 17.38 -14.11
N GLY A 37 -1.90 18.43 -14.34
CA GLY A 37 -2.27 19.83 -14.11
C GLY A 37 -1.80 20.39 -12.77
N LEU A 38 -2.05 21.68 -12.55
CA LEU A 38 -1.60 22.39 -11.34
C LEU A 38 -2.29 21.93 -10.06
N THR A 39 -3.50 21.38 -10.20
CA THR A 39 -4.33 20.79 -9.14
C THR A 39 -4.36 19.27 -9.19
N GLY A 40 -3.68 18.66 -10.17
CA GLY A 40 -3.65 17.21 -10.35
C GLY A 40 -2.79 16.49 -9.32
N SER A 41 -3.19 15.27 -9.00
CA SER A 41 -2.56 14.40 -8.00
C SER A 41 -1.05 14.22 -8.22
N LYS A 42 -0.60 14.18 -9.48
CA LYS A 42 0.80 14.00 -9.87
C LYS A 42 1.72 15.09 -9.32
N LYS A 43 1.26 16.35 -9.26
CA LYS A 43 2.09 17.47 -8.78
C LYS A 43 2.47 17.31 -7.31
N PHE A 44 1.52 16.91 -6.48
CA PHE A 44 1.75 16.67 -5.06
C PHE A 44 2.74 15.52 -4.84
N ILE A 45 2.57 14.44 -5.61
CA ILE A 45 3.45 13.28 -5.52
C ILE A 45 4.88 13.62 -5.98
N ASN A 46 5.03 14.41 -7.06
CA ASN A 46 6.35 14.87 -7.50
C ASN A 46 7.01 15.79 -6.47
N ASN A 47 6.24 16.69 -5.84
CA ASN A 47 6.77 17.59 -4.81
C ASN A 47 7.30 16.81 -3.59
N ILE A 48 6.60 15.76 -3.15
CA ILE A 48 7.09 14.95 -2.04
C ILE A 48 8.32 14.14 -2.42
N GLU A 49 8.42 13.70 -3.68
CA GLU A 49 9.55 12.93 -4.17
C GLU A 49 10.82 13.79 -4.12
N VAL A 50 10.75 15.02 -4.62
CA VAL A 50 11.84 16.01 -4.50
C VAL A 50 12.16 16.33 -3.04
N PHE A 51 11.14 16.50 -2.19
CA PHE A 51 11.33 16.81 -0.77
C PHE A 51 12.04 15.69 -0.01
N THR A 52 11.75 14.43 -0.34
CA THR A 52 12.27 13.25 0.36
C THR A 52 13.58 12.71 -0.21
N GLU A 53 13.99 13.13 -1.41
CA GLU A 53 15.20 12.66 -2.10
C GLU A 53 16.46 12.70 -1.23
N LYS A 54 16.67 13.79 -0.49
CA LYS A 54 17.86 13.98 0.38
C LYS A 54 17.67 13.46 1.81
N LYS A 55 16.52 12.88 2.13
CA LYS A 55 16.14 12.41 3.49
C LYS A 55 16.18 10.89 3.63
N GLY A 56 16.47 10.17 2.54
CA GLY A 56 16.62 8.72 2.52
C GLY A 56 15.32 7.93 2.30
N ASP A 57 15.48 6.63 2.05
CA ASP A 57 14.39 5.75 1.61
C ASP A 57 13.28 5.60 2.64
N ALA A 58 13.60 5.62 3.93
CA ALA A 58 12.61 5.53 5.00
C ALA A 58 11.63 6.71 4.94
N ALA A 59 12.14 7.92 4.72
CA ALA A 59 11.34 9.14 4.55
C ALA A 59 10.47 9.08 3.30
N LYS A 60 11.05 8.66 2.16
CA LYS A 60 10.31 8.49 0.90
C LYS A 60 9.18 7.47 1.04
N ASN A 61 9.48 6.30 1.58
CA ASN A 61 8.51 5.20 1.76
C ASN A 61 7.38 5.60 2.71
N GLN A 62 7.68 6.30 3.82
CA GLN A 62 6.65 6.79 4.74
C GLN A 62 5.70 7.78 4.05
N ALA A 63 6.25 8.70 3.27
CA ALA A 63 5.44 9.68 2.55
C ALA A 63 4.57 9.03 1.46
N PHE A 64 5.13 8.08 0.72
CA PHE A 64 4.41 7.31 -0.30
C PHE A 64 3.32 6.42 0.31
N GLU A 65 3.57 5.81 1.47
CA GLU A 65 2.55 5.05 2.21
C GLU A 65 1.39 5.96 2.63
N GLY A 66 1.69 7.20 3.06
CA GLY A 66 0.68 8.22 3.37
C GLY A 66 -0.18 8.61 2.16
N PHE A 67 0.45 8.88 1.01
CA PHE A 67 -0.29 9.17 -0.23
C PHE A 67 -1.11 7.98 -0.70
N PHE A 68 -0.54 6.77 -0.67
CA PHE A 68 -1.25 5.57 -1.05
C PHE A 68 -2.50 5.37 -0.20
N LYS A 69 -2.39 5.49 1.14
CA LYS A 69 -3.55 5.43 2.06
C LYS A 69 -4.63 6.44 1.69
N ALA A 70 -4.24 7.70 1.47
CA ALA A 70 -5.17 8.76 1.08
C ALA A 70 -5.90 8.46 -0.25
N ILE A 71 -5.21 7.90 -1.25
CA ILE A 71 -5.84 7.45 -2.50
C ILE A 71 -6.83 6.34 -2.20
N THR A 72 -6.43 5.32 -1.43
CA THR A 72 -7.25 4.13 -1.18
C THR A 72 -8.54 4.45 -0.42
N GLU A 73 -8.49 5.34 0.58
CA GLU A 73 -9.69 5.81 1.31
C GLU A 73 -10.74 6.39 0.34
N ILE A 74 -10.29 7.12 -0.68
CA ILE A 74 -11.18 7.72 -1.69
C ILE A 74 -11.69 6.65 -2.65
N VAL A 75 -10.84 5.74 -3.13
CA VAL A 75 -11.23 4.65 -4.05
C VAL A 75 -12.26 3.69 -3.42
N ILE A 76 -12.13 3.45 -2.11
CA ILE A 76 -13.06 2.63 -1.34
C ILE A 76 -14.40 3.35 -1.15
N SER A 77 -14.39 4.66 -0.92
CA SER A 77 -15.61 5.44 -0.68
C SER A 77 -16.31 5.94 -1.95
N LYS A 78 -15.60 6.03 -3.08
CA LYS A 78 -16.12 6.58 -4.35
C LYS A 78 -15.72 5.72 -5.52
N ASP A 79 -16.70 5.07 -6.11
CA ASP A 79 -16.39 3.91 -6.93
C ASP A 79 -15.64 4.20 -8.23
N ASP A 80 -15.84 5.40 -8.77
CA ASP A 80 -15.32 5.89 -10.04
C ASP A 80 -13.92 6.54 -9.93
N LYS A 81 -13.48 6.91 -8.73
CA LYS A 81 -12.25 7.71 -8.49
C LYS A 81 -10.98 6.87 -8.44
N THR A 82 -10.65 6.21 -9.55
CA THR A 82 -9.55 5.25 -9.63
C THR A 82 -8.30 5.75 -10.33
N THR A 83 -8.35 6.93 -10.96
CA THR A 83 -7.28 7.41 -11.85
C THR A 83 -5.96 7.57 -11.10
N ALA A 84 -5.98 8.25 -9.95
CA ALA A 84 -4.77 8.44 -9.13
C ALA A 84 -4.16 7.11 -8.66
N LEU A 85 -4.98 6.11 -8.31
CA LEU A 85 -4.48 4.80 -7.87
C LEU A 85 -3.80 4.04 -8.99
N LYS A 86 -4.40 4.05 -10.18
CA LYS A 86 -3.83 3.40 -11.37
C LYS A 86 -2.49 4.03 -11.74
N GLU A 87 -2.44 5.36 -11.82
CA GLU A 87 -1.22 6.07 -12.21
C GLU A 87 -0.13 5.99 -11.14
N PHE A 88 -0.49 6.08 -9.85
CA PHE A 88 0.44 5.82 -8.75
C PHE A 88 1.03 4.41 -8.83
N THR A 89 0.17 3.40 -9.03
CA THR A 89 0.60 2.00 -9.11
C THR A 89 1.53 1.77 -10.31
N LYS A 90 1.23 2.35 -11.47
CA LYS A 90 2.10 2.27 -12.66
C LYS A 90 3.47 2.89 -12.39
N LYS A 91 3.51 4.10 -11.84
CA LYS A 91 4.77 4.84 -11.61
C LYS A 91 5.60 4.23 -10.49
N TYR A 92 4.95 3.69 -9.46
CA TYR A 92 5.59 3.18 -8.24
C TYR A 92 5.27 1.70 -8.02
N MET A 93 5.44 0.89 -9.07
CA MET A 93 5.12 -0.53 -9.07
C MET A 93 5.89 -1.30 -8.00
N ASP A 94 7.21 -1.12 -7.92
CA ASP A 94 8.06 -1.81 -6.95
C ASP A 94 7.66 -1.47 -5.51
N PHE A 95 7.33 -0.21 -5.24
CA PHE A 95 6.81 0.21 -3.95
C PHE A 95 5.48 -0.49 -3.63
N THR A 96 4.56 -0.56 -4.61
CA THR A 96 3.26 -1.21 -4.44
C THR A 96 3.42 -2.71 -4.15
N LEU A 97 4.34 -3.40 -4.84
CA LEU A 97 4.67 -4.80 -4.59
C LEU A 97 5.31 -5.00 -3.21
N GLN A 98 6.19 -4.10 -2.78
CA GLN A 98 6.76 -4.14 -1.42
C GLN A 98 5.69 -3.91 -0.35
N LEU A 99 4.79 -2.95 -0.59
CA LEU A 99 3.70 -2.64 0.33
C LEU A 99 2.71 -3.81 0.44
N SER A 100 2.39 -4.50 -0.65
CA SER A 100 1.50 -5.68 -0.61
C SER A 100 2.09 -6.86 0.17
N LYS A 101 3.42 -6.95 0.26
CA LYS A 101 4.12 -7.91 1.12
C LYS A 101 4.14 -7.47 2.58
N LYS A 102 4.35 -6.17 2.83
CA LYS A 102 4.49 -5.59 4.17
C LYS A 102 3.15 -5.52 4.90
N ASN A 103 2.11 -5.04 4.20
CA ASN A 103 0.77 -4.71 4.72
C ASN A 103 -0.33 -5.28 3.78
N PRO A 104 -0.47 -6.61 3.66
CA PRO A 104 -1.45 -7.24 2.76
C PRO A 104 -2.92 -6.90 3.07
N GLU A 105 -3.24 -6.47 4.29
CA GLU A 105 -4.56 -6.02 4.72
C GLU A 105 -5.06 -4.77 3.96
N MET A 106 -4.14 -3.95 3.42
CA MET A 106 -4.50 -2.81 2.57
C MET A 106 -5.09 -3.21 1.20
N PHE A 107 -5.07 -4.50 0.90
CA PHE A 107 -5.42 -5.05 -0.42
C PHE A 107 -6.39 -6.23 -0.34
N THR A 108 -6.85 -6.60 0.87
CA THR A 108 -7.67 -7.79 1.11
C THR A 108 -8.93 -7.42 1.90
N GLY A 109 -9.87 -8.37 2.00
CA GLY A 109 -11.15 -8.15 2.69
C GLY A 109 -11.94 -6.99 2.07
N GLU A 110 -12.32 -6.01 2.89
CA GLU A 110 -13.03 -4.79 2.49
C GLU A 110 -12.23 -3.95 1.48
N ASN A 111 -10.90 -4.11 1.43
CA ASN A 111 -10.02 -3.40 0.51
C ASN A 111 -9.77 -4.16 -0.81
N ALA A 112 -10.50 -5.24 -1.10
CA ALA A 112 -10.29 -6.06 -2.30
C ALA A 112 -10.35 -5.24 -3.61
N LYS A 113 -11.12 -4.15 -3.63
CA LYS A 113 -11.21 -3.25 -4.78
C LYS A 113 -9.89 -2.49 -5.05
N VAL A 114 -9.15 -2.13 -4.01
CA VAL A 114 -7.81 -1.54 -4.16
C VAL A 114 -6.92 -2.51 -4.91
N ALA A 115 -6.91 -3.78 -4.51
CA ALA A 115 -6.17 -4.83 -5.20
C ALA A 115 -6.60 -4.99 -6.67
N GLN A 116 -7.90 -5.04 -6.95
CA GLN A 116 -8.41 -5.11 -8.33
C GLN A 116 -7.91 -3.93 -9.18
N THR A 117 -7.96 -2.71 -8.63
CA THR A 117 -7.52 -1.50 -9.31
C THR A 117 -6.02 -1.53 -9.59
N CYS A 118 -5.19 -1.89 -8.60
CA CYS A 118 -3.75 -2.05 -8.78
C CYS A 118 -3.44 -3.14 -9.83
N LYS A 119 -4.12 -4.29 -9.79
CA LYS A 119 -3.91 -5.38 -10.76
C LYS A 119 -4.30 -4.98 -12.19
N SER A 120 -5.22 -4.04 -12.38
CA SER A 120 -5.63 -3.60 -13.73
C SER A 120 -4.50 -2.99 -14.56
N VAL A 121 -3.43 -2.51 -13.90
CA VAL A 121 -2.27 -1.88 -14.56
C VAL A 121 -0.99 -2.72 -14.48
N MET A 122 -1.08 -3.92 -13.89
CA MET A 122 0.04 -4.85 -13.74
C MET A 122 0.11 -5.83 -14.93
N ASP A 123 1.33 -6.19 -15.32
CA ASP A 123 1.55 -7.34 -16.19
C ASP A 123 1.31 -8.67 -15.44
N GLU A 124 1.32 -9.80 -16.15
CA GLU A 124 1.05 -11.12 -15.57
C GLU A 124 2.05 -11.53 -14.49
N LYS A 125 3.34 -11.19 -14.69
CA LYS A 125 4.40 -11.51 -13.73
C LYS A 125 4.22 -10.70 -12.45
N GLN A 126 3.93 -9.41 -12.57
CA GLN A 126 3.65 -8.51 -11.45
C GLN A 126 2.39 -8.93 -10.70
N LYS A 127 1.30 -9.30 -11.40
CA LYS A 127 0.08 -9.86 -10.79
C LYS A 127 0.39 -11.10 -9.98
N SER A 128 1.18 -12.03 -10.53
CA SER A 128 1.57 -13.26 -9.83
C SER A 128 2.36 -12.96 -8.53
N ILE A 129 3.32 -12.04 -8.57
CA ILE A 129 4.08 -11.61 -7.39
C ILE A 129 3.14 -10.97 -6.36
N PHE A 130 2.28 -10.06 -6.82
CA PHE A 130 1.33 -9.35 -5.97
C PHE A 130 0.37 -10.30 -5.26
N GLU A 131 -0.23 -11.24 -5.99
CA GLU A 131 -1.14 -12.24 -5.42
C GLU A 131 -0.44 -13.19 -4.44
N LYS A 132 0.81 -13.59 -4.74
CA LYS A 132 1.64 -14.35 -3.80
C LYS A 132 1.88 -13.59 -2.50
N ASN A 133 2.15 -12.28 -2.57
CA ASN A 133 2.30 -11.44 -1.38
C ASN A 133 1.02 -11.42 -0.54
N LEU A 134 -0.16 -11.29 -1.16
CA LEU A 134 -1.44 -11.30 -0.45
C LEU A 134 -1.76 -12.68 0.15
N GLY A 135 -1.51 -13.76 -0.59
CA GLY A 135 -1.76 -15.14 -0.17
C GLY A 135 -0.81 -15.65 0.92
N SER A 136 0.39 -15.07 1.02
CA SER A 136 1.34 -15.36 2.12
C SER A 136 0.79 -14.93 3.49
N SER A 137 -0.18 -14.01 3.54
CA SER A 137 -0.89 -13.62 4.77
C SER A 137 -1.83 -14.73 5.27
N LYS A 138 -2.47 -15.50 4.37
CA LYS A 138 -3.28 -16.68 4.73
C LYS A 138 -2.45 -17.85 5.25
N ALA A 139 -1.14 -17.87 5.00
CA ALA A 139 -0.26 -18.97 5.42
C ALA A 139 0.23 -18.85 6.89
N LYS A 140 -0.10 -17.76 7.60
CA LYS A 140 -0.12 -17.80 9.07
C LYS A 140 -1.46 -18.39 9.54
N ALA A 141 -1.73 -19.62 9.13
CA ALA A 141 -2.69 -20.45 9.85
C ALA A 141 -2.26 -20.46 11.32
N THR A 142 -3.12 -19.97 12.20
CA THR A 142 -2.81 -19.96 13.63
C THR A 142 -2.63 -21.41 14.09
N PHE A 143 -1.80 -21.65 15.11
CA PHE A 143 -1.58 -23.00 15.66
C PHE A 143 -2.91 -23.74 15.95
N ALA A 144 -3.97 -22.99 16.27
CA ALA A 144 -5.33 -23.49 16.43
C ALA A 144 -5.90 -24.19 15.17
N GLU A 145 -5.66 -23.67 13.96
CA GLU A 145 -6.14 -24.29 12.70
C GLU A 145 -5.39 -25.58 12.36
N ARG A 146 -4.10 -25.69 12.76
CA ARG A 146 -3.32 -26.92 12.56
C ARG A 146 -3.79 -28.08 13.44
N ILE A 147 -4.32 -27.79 14.64
CA ILE A 147 -4.87 -28.82 15.52
C ILE A 147 -6.19 -29.36 14.97
N THR A 148 -7.04 -28.52 14.38
CA THR A 148 -8.33 -28.95 13.84
C THR A 148 -8.19 -29.88 12.64
N GLN A 149 -7.30 -29.56 11.70
CA GLN A 149 -7.03 -30.43 10.53
C GLN A 149 -6.41 -31.78 10.93
N SER A 150 -5.51 -31.81 11.92
CA SER A 150 -4.92 -33.06 12.40
C SER A 150 -5.94 -33.98 13.10
N ARG A 151 -6.99 -33.41 13.71
CA ARG A 151 -8.04 -34.18 14.40
C ARG A 151 -9.01 -34.83 13.41
N GLU A 152 -9.34 -34.15 12.32
CA GLU A 152 -10.21 -34.68 11.27
C GLU A 152 -9.54 -35.82 10.48
N GLU A 153 -8.24 -35.69 10.18
CA GLU A 153 -7.47 -36.77 9.53
C GLU A 153 -7.27 -38.00 10.44
N GLY A 154 -7.17 -37.80 11.75
CA GLY A 154 -7.06 -38.88 12.74
C GLY A 154 -8.35 -39.70 12.87
N LEU A 155 -9.53 -39.06 12.82
CA LEU A 155 -10.82 -39.72 12.94
C LEU A 155 -11.17 -40.54 11.69
N LEU A 156 -10.79 -40.07 10.50
CA LEU A 156 -11.00 -40.79 9.23
C LEU A 156 -10.16 -42.08 9.11
N ARG A 157 -9.06 -42.21 9.85
CA ARG A 157 -8.25 -43.44 9.87
C ARG A 157 -8.74 -44.51 10.85
N ILE A 158 -9.58 -44.14 11.82
CA ILE A 158 -10.16 -45.09 12.78
C ILE A 158 -11.48 -45.68 12.24
N ALA A 159 -12.10 -45.02 11.26
CA ALA A 159 -13.37 -45.44 10.65
C ALA A 159 -13.22 -46.32 9.38
N ARG A 160 -12.04 -46.86 9.10
CA ARG A 160 -11.77 -47.87 8.06
C ARG A 160 -11.20 -49.13 8.69
#